data_AF-A0A397D265-F1
#
_entry.id   AF-A0A397D265-F1
#
_cell.length_a   1.000
_cell.length_b   1.000
_cell.length_c   1.000
_cell.angle_alpha   90.00
_cell.angle_beta   90.00
_cell.angle_gamma   90.00
#
_symmetry.space_group_name_H-M   'P 1'
#
loop_
_entity.id
_entity.type
_entity.pdbx_description
1 polymer ?
#
loop_
_entity_poly.entity_id
_entity_poly.type
_entity_poly.pdbx_seq_one_letter_code
_entity_poly.pdbx_strand_id
1 'polypeptide(L)'
;MARTAHRKATGRPSVKNTIRNKPSYRTKTYSVLNRLCVINAARDDSYNSALDTYFPGLTGTPRKTAWKRIHRWEQNRAVLEAAAAEPSQQHKKSLRPAGTSSTLDVAAEEGLAAWVNELRSEGIPVTNLLLQLRALEVARDVGLTAIQFKASPSWINGFMKRWRFSMRSKSRSGQADLAQGQ
;
A
#
# COMPACT_ATOMS: atom_id res chain seq x y z
N MET A 1 -10.46 -13.94 -20.30
CA MET A 1 -11.71 -13.24 -20.68
C MET A 1 -11.53 -11.74 -20.41
N ALA A 2 -11.35 -10.94 -21.47
CA ALA A 2 -11.14 -9.50 -21.36
C ALA A 2 -12.43 -8.80 -20.91
N ARG A 3 -12.31 -7.78 -20.04
CA ARG A 3 -13.43 -7.00 -19.53
C ARG A 3 -14.00 -6.11 -20.63
N THR A 4 -15.19 -6.42 -21.13
CA THR A 4 -15.93 -5.55 -22.06
C THR A 4 -16.46 -4.34 -21.30
N ALA A 5 -15.97 -3.14 -21.64
CA ALA A 5 -16.44 -1.89 -21.05
C ALA A 5 -17.87 -1.55 -21.51
N HIS A 6 -18.66 -0.91 -20.64
CA HIS A 6 -20.02 -0.48 -20.93
C HIS A 6 -20.03 0.57 -22.06
N ARG A 7 -20.74 0.28 -23.17
CA ARG A 7 -20.72 1.05 -24.45
C ARG A 7 -20.96 2.56 -24.35
N LYS A 8 -21.57 3.04 -23.26
CA LYS A 8 -21.95 4.46 -23.07
C LYS A 8 -21.20 5.19 -21.95
N ALA A 9 -20.22 4.55 -21.29
CA ALA A 9 -19.46 5.20 -20.22
C ALA A 9 -18.33 6.05 -20.80
N THR A 10 -18.68 7.16 -21.45
CA THR A 10 -17.70 8.22 -21.74
C THR A 10 -17.39 8.94 -20.44
N GLY A 11 -16.22 8.66 -19.87
CA GLY A 11 -15.66 9.52 -18.83
C GLY A 11 -15.55 10.97 -19.34
N ARG A 12 -15.28 11.92 -18.44
CA ARG A 12 -15.09 13.33 -18.81
C ARG A 12 -14.12 13.42 -20.01
N PRO A 13 -14.55 14.01 -21.15
CA PRO A 13 -13.69 14.10 -22.33
C PRO A 13 -12.44 14.92 -22.03
N SER A 14 -11.29 14.46 -22.52
CA SER A 14 -10.01 15.15 -22.35
C SER A 14 -10.02 16.41 -23.21
N VAL A 15 -10.16 17.59 -22.59
CA VAL A 15 -10.24 18.90 -23.26
C VAL A 15 -9.03 19.18 -24.16
N LYS A 16 -7.86 18.62 -23.83
CA LYS A 16 -6.61 18.84 -24.58
C LYS A 16 -6.27 17.70 -25.55
N ASN A 17 -7.10 16.65 -25.60
CA ASN A 17 -6.83 15.41 -26.34
C ASN A 17 -5.41 14.84 -26.11
N THR A 18 -4.80 15.12 -24.96
CA THR A 18 -3.47 14.63 -24.60
C THR A 18 -3.59 13.32 -23.82
N ILE A 19 -2.99 12.26 -24.36
CA ILE A 19 -2.85 10.99 -23.64
C ILE A 19 -1.70 11.16 -22.64
N ARG A 20 -1.94 10.77 -21.38
CA ARG A 20 -0.85 10.72 -20.40
C ARG A 20 0.15 9.66 -20.82
N ASN A 21 1.38 10.07 -21.14
CA ASN A 21 2.47 9.14 -21.42
C ASN A 21 2.65 8.17 -20.25
N LYS A 22 2.65 6.87 -20.54
CA LYS A 22 2.98 5.86 -19.53
C LYS A 22 4.47 6.04 -19.17
N PRO A 23 4.83 6.02 -17.88
CA PRO A 23 6.23 6.04 -17.50
C PRO A 23 6.98 4.86 -18.14
N SER A 24 8.10 5.14 -18.82
CA SER A 24 8.94 4.14 -19.51
C SER A 24 9.93 3.42 -18.58
N TYR A 25 10.17 3.98 -17.39
CA TYR A 25 11.19 3.43 -16.49
C TYR A 25 10.76 2.10 -15.85
N ARG A 26 11.65 1.09 -15.90
CA ARG A 26 11.48 -0.18 -15.17
C ARG A 26 12.43 -0.18 -13.97
N THR A 27 11.87 -0.08 -12.75
CA THR A 27 12.69 -0.10 -11.53
C THR A 27 13.04 -1.53 -11.12
N LYS A 28 14.34 -1.85 -11.08
CA LYS A 28 14.82 -3.12 -10.51
C LYS A 28 14.73 -3.03 -8.98
N THR A 29 14.05 -4.00 -8.37
CA THR A 29 13.80 -4.07 -6.93
C THR A 29 14.48 -5.30 -6.34
N TYR A 30 15.07 -5.17 -5.15
CA TYR A 30 15.84 -6.22 -4.48
C TYR A 30 15.16 -6.60 -3.16
N SER A 31 15.02 -7.90 -2.89
CA SER A 31 14.54 -8.43 -1.60
C SER A 31 15.55 -8.15 -0.48
N VAL A 32 15.14 -8.31 0.78
CA VAL A 32 16.05 -8.19 1.94
C VAL A 32 17.22 -9.15 1.79
N LEU A 33 16.96 -10.44 1.52
CA LEU A 33 18.02 -11.44 1.32
C LEU A 33 19.00 -11.07 0.21
N ASN A 34 18.50 -10.62 -0.94
CA ASN A 34 19.38 -10.25 -2.06
C ASN A 34 20.30 -9.08 -1.67
N ARG A 35 19.79 -8.11 -0.89
CA ARG A 35 20.62 -7.01 -0.40
C ARG A 35 21.68 -7.51 0.57
N LEU A 36 21.29 -8.37 1.51
CA LEU A 36 22.19 -8.93 2.53
C LEU A 36 23.31 -9.76 1.88
N CYS A 37 22.97 -10.61 0.91
CA CYS A 37 23.91 -11.39 0.13
C CYS A 37 24.96 -10.52 -0.59
N VAL A 38 24.50 -9.45 -1.26
CA VAL A 38 25.38 -8.49 -1.96
C VAL A 38 26.32 -7.76 -1.00
N ILE A 39 25.82 -7.29 0.15
CA ILE A 39 26.66 -6.57 1.11
C ILE A 39 27.62 -7.49 1.86
N ASN A 40 27.28 -8.76 2.08
CA ASN A 40 28.20 -9.75 2.64
C ASN A 40 29.35 -10.03 1.66
N ALA A 41 29.04 -10.31 0.39
CA ALA A 41 30.07 -10.46 -0.63
C ALA A 41 30.96 -9.21 -0.79
N ALA A 42 30.39 -8.01 -0.63
CA ALA A 42 31.16 -6.77 -0.68
C ALA A 42 32.09 -6.57 0.54
N ARG A 43 31.74 -7.16 1.68
CA ARG A 43 32.53 -7.11 2.93
C ARG A 43 33.61 -8.19 2.96
N ASP A 44 33.29 -9.40 2.49
CA ASP A 44 34.21 -10.54 2.51
C ASP A 44 35.33 -10.38 1.47
N ASP A 45 35.00 -9.86 0.28
CA ASP A 45 35.98 -9.60 -0.79
C ASP A 45 36.25 -8.09 -0.95
N SER A 46 35.46 -7.43 -1.79
CA SER A 46 35.53 -6.00 -2.06
C SER A 46 34.25 -5.52 -2.75
N TYR A 47 34.01 -4.21 -2.66
CA TYR A 47 32.92 -3.57 -3.41
C TYR A 47 33.03 -3.77 -4.92
N ASN A 48 34.24 -3.81 -5.49
CA ASN A 48 34.41 -4.01 -6.93
C ASN A 48 34.06 -5.44 -7.33
N SER A 49 34.53 -6.44 -6.58
CA SER A 49 34.16 -7.85 -6.77
C SER A 49 32.64 -8.04 -6.74
N ALA A 50 31.98 -7.52 -5.69
CA ALA A 50 30.52 -7.60 -5.58
C ALA A 50 29.79 -6.87 -6.72
N LEU A 51 30.31 -5.76 -7.23
CA LEU A 51 29.73 -5.10 -8.39
C LEU A 51 29.85 -5.96 -9.65
N ASP A 52 30.98 -6.63 -9.85
CA ASP A 52 31.20 -7.47 -11.03
C ASP A 52 30.31 -8.74 -10.99
N THR A 53 30.13 -9.35 -9.81
CA THR A 53 29.27 -10.53 -9.64
C THR A 53 27.78 -10.22 -9.73
N TYR A 54 27.29 -9.22 -8.99
CA TYR A 54 25.85 -8.98 -8.83
C TYR A 54 25.28 -7.92 -9.80
N PHE A 55 26.16 -7.12 -10.39
CA PHE A 55 25.80 -6.07 -11.35
C PHE A 55 26.70 -6.12 -12.61
N PRO A 56 26.76 -7.28 -13.30
CA PRO A 56 27.64 -7.46 -14.45
C PRO A 56 27.27 -6.50 -15.59
N GLY A 57 28.29 -6.06 -16.34
CA GLY A 57 28.13 -5.19 -17.51
C GLY A 57 27.82 -3.73 -17.20
N LEU A 58 27.80 -3.30 -15.93
CA LEU A 58 27.66 -1.89 -15.59
C LEU A 58 29.00 -1.16 -15.69
N THR A 59 29.03 -0.10 -16.49
CA THR A 59 30.15 0.84 -16.64
C THR A 59 29.72 2.27 -16.28
N GLY A 60 30.68 3.17 -16.02
CA GLY A 60 30.44 4.59 -15.79
C GLY A 60 29.39 4.91 -14.70
N THR A 61 28.45 5.80 -15.03
CA THR A 61 27.40 6.29 -14.11
C THR A 61 26.50 5.18 -13.53
N PRO A 62 26.01 4.20 -14.33
CA PRO A 62 25.30 3.03 -13.79
C PRO A 62 26.09 2.26 -12.73
N ARG A 63 27.40 2.03 -12.93
CA ARG A 63 28.26 1.33 -11.96
C ARG A 63 28.37 2.12 -10.66
N LYS A 64 28.62 3.43 -10.74
CA LYS A 64 28.66 4.32 -9.57
C LYS A 64 27.32 4.34 -8.82
N THR A 65 26.20 4.23 -9.52
CA THR A 65 24.86 4.16 -8.92
C THR A 65 24.64 2.84 -8.17
N ALA A 66 25.11 1.72 -8.73
CA ALA A 66 25.10 0.42 -8.04
C ALA A 66 26.00 0.44 -6.80
N TRP A 67 27.20 1.02 -6.90
CA TRP A 67 28.13 1.18 -5.77
C TRP A 67 27.48 1.97 -4.62
N LYS A 68 26.89 3.14 -4.90
CA LYS A 68 26.15 3.95 -3.91
C LYS A 68 25.01 3.17 -3.26
N ARG A 69 24.37 2.26 -4.01
CA ARG A 69 23.28 1.43 -3.51
C ARG A 69 23.78 0.39 -2.50
N ILE A 70 24.88 -0.32 -2.81
CA ILE A 70 25.52 -1.25 -1.88
C ILE A 70 25.92 -0.50 -0.61
N HIS A 71 26.54 0.67 -0.76
CA HIS A 71 26.93 1.50 0.38
C HIS A 71 25.73 1.91 1.26
N ARG A 72 24.61 2.34 0.67
CA ARG A 72 23.39 2.67 1.41
C ARG A 72 22.78 1.45 2.11
N TRP A 73 22.87 0.25 1.51
CA TRP A 73 22.42 -0.98 2.16
C TRP A 73 23.31 -1.33 3.35
N GLU A 74 24.63 -1.18 3.20
CA GLU A 74 25.59 -1.39 4.28
C GLU A 74 25.34 -0.44 5.47
N GLN A 75 25.04 0.84 5.22
CA GLN A 75 24.65 1.79 6.27
C GLN A 75 23.39 1.37 7.05
N ASN A 76 22.51 0.55 6.44
CA ASN A 76 21.28 0.05 7.06
C ASN A 76 21.37 -1.45 7.39
N ARG A 77 22.58 -2.01 7.52
CA ARG A 77 22.84 -3.43 7.70
C ARG A 77 22.04 -4.04 8.86
N ALA A 78 22.05 -3.43 10.03
CA ALA A 78 21.35 -3.94 11.21
C ALA A 78 19.84 -4.18 10.95
N VAL A 79 19.20 -3.29 10.19
CA VAL A 79 17.79 -3.42 9.81
C VAL A 79 17.59 -4.56 8.81
N LEU A 80 18.54 -4.76 7.88
CA LEU A 80 18.50 -5.86 6.91
C LEU A 80 18.73 -7.21 7.57
N GLU A 81 19.66 -7.31 8.53
CA GLU A 81 19.95 -8.53 9.27
C GLU A 81 18.75 -8.95 10.14
N ALA A 82 18.16 -8.01 10.90
CA ALA A 82 16.94 -8.28 11.66
C ALA A 82 15.77 -8.72 10.76
N ALA A 83 15.59 -8.09 9.61
CA ALA A 83 14.54 -8.46 8.67
C ALA A 83 14.84 -9.76 7.87
N ALA A 84 16.10 -10.16 7.77
CA ALA A 84 16.49 -11.43 7.14
C ALA A 84 16.32 -12.61 8.08
N ALA A 85 16.50 -12.41 9.39
CA ALA A 85 16.28 -13.44 10.41
C ALA A 85 14.81 -13.89 10.48
N GLU A 86 13.87 -13.02 10.10
CA GLU A 86 12.44 -13.30 10.10
C GLU A 86 11.97 -13.88 8.74
N PRO A 87 11.51 -15.14 8.66
CA PRO A 87 11.14 -15.79 7.40
C PRO A 87 10.05 -15.06 6.61
N SER A 88 9.13 -14.39 7.32
CA SER A 88 8.05 -13.62 6.70
C SER A 88 8.52 -12.31 6.03
N GLN A 89 9.71 -11.81 6.40
CA GLN A 89 10.26 -10.52 5.97
C GLN A 89 11.37 -10.68 4.91
N GLN A 90 12.07 -11.81 4.89
CA GLN A 90 13.28 -12.05 4.09
C GLN A 90 13.11 -11.79 2.56
N HIS A 91 11.93 -12.12 2.00
CA HIS A 91 11.64 -11.92 0.57
C HIS A 91 10.99 -10.58 0.25
N LYS A 92 10.68 -9.74 1.26
CA LYS A 92 10.07 -8.43 1.04
C LYS A 92 11.05 -7.50 0.31
N LYS A 93 10.52 -6.70 -0.62
CA LYS A 93 11.29 -5.73 -1.40
C LYS A 93 11.26 -4.32 -0.80
N SER A 94 10.43 -4.09 0.19
CA SER A 94 10.31 -2.83 0.92
C SER A 94 9.97 -3.16 2.37
N LEU A 95 10.82 -2.69 3.27
CA LEU A 95 10.53 -2.64 4.70
C LEU A 95 9.85 -1.31 4.97
N ARG A 96 8.75 -1.34 5.71
CA ARG A 96 8.05 -0.15 6.17
C ARG A 96 8.25 -0.06 7.67
N PRO A 97 8.57 1.12 8.23
CA PRO A 97 8.63 1.26 9.67
C PRO A 97 7.24 0.99 10.25
N ALA A 98 7.21 0.40 11.45
CA ALA A 98 5.97 0.26 12.21
C ALA A 98 5.25 1.62 12.30
N GLY A 99 3.92 1.64 12.18
CA GLY A 99 3.14 2.88 12.04
C GLY A 99 2.86 3.28 10.58
N THR A 100 3.66 2.82 9.62
CA THR A 100 3.45 3.13 8.20
C THR A 100 2.45 2.15 7.59
N SER A 101 1.17 2.49 7.66
CA SER A 101 0.03 1.63 7.30
C SER A 101 -0.23 0.51 8.32
N SER A 102 0.00 0.75 9.60
CA SER A 102 -0.52 -0.12 10.67
C SER A 102 -2.03 -0.21 10.49
N THR A 103 -2.54 -1.41 10.25
CA THR A 103 -3.96 -1.70 10.35
C THR A 103 -4.28 -1.95 11.82
N LEU A 104 -5.55 -1.84 12.18
CA LEU A 104 -6.03 -2.46 13.41
C LEU A 104 -5.89 -3.98 13.25
N ASP A 105 -5.91 -4.70 14.38
CA ASP A 105 -6.02 -6.15 14.32
C ASP A 105 -7.33 -6.58 13.62
N VAL A 106 -7.36 -7.79 13.08
CA VAL A 106 -8.48 -8.29 12.29
C VAL A 106 -9.78 -8.25 13.10
N ALA A 107 -9.76 -8.66 14.36
CA ALA A 107 -10.94 -8.65 15.23
C ALA A 107 -11.47 -7.22 15.47
N ALA A 108 -10.57 -6.25 15.62
CA ALA A 108 -10.93 -4.85 15.80
C ALA A 108 -11.48 -4.22 14.49
N GLU A 109 -10.91 -4.58 13.33
CA GLU A 109 -11.48 -4.17 12.04
C GLU A 109 -12.84 -4.81 11.77
N GLU A 110 -13.06 -6.07 12.18
CA GLU A 110 -14.34 -6.78 12.09
C GLU A 110 -15.43 -6.07 12.88
N GLY A 111 -15.17 -5.74 14.15
CA GLY A 111 -16.11 -4.98 14.98
C GLY A 111 -16.45 -3.62 14.37
N LEU A 112 -15.46 -2.93 13.81
CA LEU A 112 -15.68 -1.66 13.12
C LEU A 112 -16.51 -1.83 11.85
N ALA A 113 -16.30 -2.91 11.09
CA ALA A 113 -17.08 -3.21 9.89
C ALA A 113 -18.53 -3.58 10.22
N ALA A 114 -18.76 -4.33 11.29
CA ALA A 114 -20.10 -4.64 11.81
C ALA A 114 -20.86 -3.35 12.17
N TRP A 115 -20.22 -2.45 12.91
CA TRP A 115 -20.76 -1.14 13.25
C TRP A 115 -21.11 -0.28 12.03
N VAL A 116 -20.27 -0.29 10.99
CA VAL A 116 -20.59 0.41 9.72
C VAL A 116 -21.83 -0.19 9.05
N ASN A 117 -21.97 -1.52 9.05
CA ASN A 117 -23.12 -2.20 8.46
C ASN A 117 -24.41 -1.92 9.22
N GLU A 118 -24.36 -1.95 10.55
CA GLU A 118 -25.49 -1.62 11.43
C GLU A 118 -26.04 -0.22 11.10
N LEU A 119 -25.20 0.81 11.13
CA LEU A 119 -25.61 2.18 10.80
C LEU A 119 -26.17 2.29 9.38
N ARG A 120 -25.57 1.59 8.41
CA ARG A 120 -26.08 1.59 7.03
C ARG A 120 -27.40 0.85 6.89
N SER A 121 -27.67 -0.16 7.72
CA SER A 121 -28.94 -0.87 7.76
C SER A 121 -30.07 0.02 8.29
N GLU A 122 -29.74 0.94 9.19
CA GLU A 122 -30.64 1.99 9.70
C GLU A 122 -30.76 3.19 8.75
N GLY A 123 -30.10 3.16 7.58
CA GLY A 123 -30.09 4.25 6.61
C GLY A 123 -29.19 5.42 6.98
N ILE A 124 -28.37 5.30 8.02
CA ILE A 124 -27.45 6.35 8.47
C ILE A 124 -26.16 6.30 7.62
N PRO A 125 -25.80 7.39 6.93
CA PRO A 125 -24.57 7.42 6.14
C PRO A 125 -23.34 7.57 7.04
N VAL A 126 -22.43 6.59 6.97
CA VAL A 126 -21.12 6.70 7.62
C VAL A 126 -20.15 7.51 6.75
N THR A 127 -19.82 8.72 7.20
CA THR A 127 -18.82 9.57 6.55
C THR A 127 -17.40 9.11 6.88
N ASN A 128 -16.41 9.50 6.06
CA ASN A 128 -15.01 9.20 6.34
C ASN A 128 -14.55 9.77 7.68
N LEU A 129 -15.04 10.95 8.08
CA LEU A 129 -14.72 11.55 9.37
C LEU A 129 -15.29 10.72 10.52
N LEU A 130 -16.54 10.29 10.41
CA LEU A 130 -17.18 9.47 11.44
C LEU A 130 -16.46 8.12 11.61
N LEU A 131 -16.12 7.48 10.49
CA LEU A 131 -15.31 6.26 10.48
C LEU A 131 -13.92 6.49 11.09
N GLN A 132 -13.29 7.64 10.80
CA GLN A 132 -11.99 8.00 11.36
C GLN A 132 -12.05 8.11 12.89
N LEU A 133 -13.04 8.84 13.43
CA LEU A 133 -13.21 9.02 14.87
C LEU A 133 -13.45 7.68 15.55
N ARG A 134 -14.37 6.85 15.03
CA ARG A 134 -14.64 5.54 15.59
C ARG A 134 -13.43 4.61 15.54
N ALA A 135 -12.68 4.63 14.45
CA ALA A 135 -11.45 3.85 14.34
C ALA A 135 -10.39 4.27 15.37
N LEU A 136 -10.27 5.57 15.67
CA LEU A 136 -9.35 6.07 16.70
C LEU A 136 -9.77 5.67 18.11
N GLU A 137 -11.07 5.63 18.39
CA GLU A 137 -11.60 5.09 19.65
C GLU A 137 -11.25 3.61 19.81
N VAL A 138 -11.58 2.80 18.80
CA VAL A 138 -11.25 1.36 18.79
C VAL A 138 -9.74 1.14 18.94
N ALA A 139 -8.91 1.98 18.30
CA ALA A 139 -7.47 1.89 18.45
C ALA A 139 -7.01 2.13 19.90
N ARG A 140 -7.59 3.13 20.58
CA ARG A 140 -7.30 3.43 21.97
C ARG A 140 -7.71 2.27 22.88
N ASP A 141 -8.85 1.65 22.62
CA ASP A 141 -9.36 0.52 23.40
C ASP A 141 -8.46 -0.73 23.25
N VAL A 142 -7.83 -0.90 22.08
CA VAL A 142 -6.83 -1.94 21.79
C VAL A 142 -5.43 -1.54 22.28
N GLY A 143 -5.26 -0.38 22.91
CA GLY A 143 -3.99 0.08 23.48
C GLY A 143 -3.02 0.71 22.47
N LEU A 144 -3.48 1.09 21.28
CA LEU A 144 -2.67 1.79 20.29
C LEU A 144 -2.62 3.29 20.56
N THR A 145 -1.42 3.86 20.47
CA THR A 145 -1.20 5.30 20.59
C THR A 145 -1.48 6.04 19.28
N ALA A 146 -1.73 7.34 19.35
CA ALA A 146 -1.94 8.20 18.17
C ALA A 146 -0.74 8.25 17.21
N ILE A 147 0.46 7.88 17.67
CA ILE A 147 1.66 7.75 16.83
C ILE A 147 1.60 6.46 16.01
N GLN A 148 1.08 5.37 16.60
CA GLN A 148 0.99 4.05 16.00
C GLN A 148 -0.20 3.92 15.03
N PHE A 149 -1.34 4.54 15.35
CA PHE A 149 -2.54 4.50 14.52
C PHE A 149 -3.19 5.89 14.40
N LYS A 150 -3.30 6.37 13.16
CA LYS A 150 -3.83 7.72 12.84
C LYS A 150 -5.17 7.71 12.11
N ALA A 151 -5.70 6.52 11.79
CA ALA A 151 -6.85 6.36 10.90
C ALA A 151 -6.74 7.23 9.63
N SER A 152 -5.54 7.29 9.02
CA SER A 152 -5.26 8.21 7.91
C SER A 152 -6.19 7.98 6.70
N PRO A 153 -6.36 8.95 5.79
CA PRO A 153 -7.17 8.76 4.56
C PRO A 153 -6.75 7.54 3.74
N SER A 154 -5.45 7.19 3.73
CA SER A 154 -4.96 5.98 3.07
C SER A 154 -5.43 4.70 3.77
N TRP A 155 -5.47 4.69 5.11
CA TRP A 155 -6.02 3.58 5.88
C TRP A 155 -7.53 3.45 5.67
N ILE A 156 -8.29 4.55 5.71
CA ILE A 156 -9.75 4.56 5.46
C ILE A 156 -10.06 3.97 4.08
N ASN A 157 -9.38 4.43 3.04
CA ASN A 157 -9.53 3.88 1.68
C ASN A 157 -9.19 2.38 1.63
N GLY A 158 -8.15 1.96 2.37
CA GLY A 158 -7.77 0.57 2.51
C GLY A 158 -8.85 -0.27 3.21
N PHE A 159 -9.37 0.21 4.33
CA PHE A 159 -10.44 -0.41 5.11
C PHE A 159 -11.69 -0.59 4.25
N MET A 160 -12.17 0.49 3.62
CA MET A 160 -13.33 0.43 2.72
C MET A 160 -13.13 -0.58 1.60
N LYS A 161 -11.91 -0.69 1.06
CA LYS A 161 -11.58 -1.68 0.03
C LYS A 161 -11.53 -3.12 0.56
N ARG A 162 -10.92 -3.36 1.73
CA ARG A 162 -10.83 -4.69 2.36
C ARG A 162 -12.23 -5.23 2.67
N TRP A 163 -13.07 -4.41 3.26
CA TRP A 163 -14.43 -4.74 3.68
C TRP A 163 -15.48 -4.54 2.57
N ARG A 164 -15.04 -4.23 1.34
CA ARG A 164 -15.88 -4.06 0.15
C ARG A 164 -17.01 -3.05 0.31
N PHE A 165 -16.83 -2.06 1.18
CA PHE A 165 -17.76 -0.95 1.30
C PHE A 165 -17.69 -0.07 0.05
N SER A 166 -18.81 0.05 -0.66
CA SER A 166 -18.95 1.08 -1.68
C SER A 166 -19.02 2.45 -1.01
N MET A 167 -18.35 3.45 -1.60
CA MET A 167 -18.61 4.87 -1.30
C MET A 167 -20.04 5.27 -1.68
N ARG A 168 -20.66 4.53 -2.62
CA ARG A 168 -22.06 4.72 -3.02
C ARG A 168 -22.95 3.78 -2.21
N SER A 169 -23.49 4.29 -1.12
CA SER A 169 -24.88 3.98 -0.79
C SER A 169 -25.76 4.88 -1.65
N LYS A 170 -26.94 4.42 -2.09
CA LYS A 170 -27.92 5.28 -2.79
C LYS A 170 -28.39 6.36 -1.81
N SER A 171 -27.74 7.51 -1.78
CA SER A 171 -28.06 8.62 -0.87
C SER A 171 -29.20 9.52 -1.35
N ARG A 172 -30.14 9.00 -2.15
CA ARG A 172 -31.35 9.72 -2.54
C ARG A 172 -32.53 8.75 -2.56
N SER A 173 -33.48 8.99 -1.67
CA SER A 173 -34.85 8.45 -1.69
C SER A 173 -35.61 8.73 -3.00
N GLY A 174 -35.11 9.62 -3.87
CA GLY A 174 -35.71 9.97 -5.16
C GLY A 174 -35.42 9.02 -6.34
N GLN A 175 -34.92 7.81 -6.10
CA GLN A 175 -34.89 6.74 -7.11
C GLN A 175 -35.61 5.51 -6.59
N ALA A 176 -36.89 5.67 -6.25
CA ALA A 176 -37.83 4.58 -6.41
C ALA A 176 -37.94 4.30 -7.91
N ASP A 177 -37.78 3.04 -8.31
CA ASP A 177 -38.12 2.62 -9.67
C ASP A 177 -39.60 2.96 -9.89
N LEU A 178 -39.89 3.85 -10.84
CA LEU A 178 -41.21 4.07 -11.41
C LEU A 178 -41.58 2.81 -12.21
N ALA A 179 -41.89 1.73 -11.50
CA ALA A 179 -42.31 0.47 -12.08
C ALA A 179 -43.41 -0.16 -11.21
N GLN A 180 -44.37 0.63 -10.73
CA GLN A 180 -45.72 0.19 -10.39
C GLN A 180 -46.66 1.39 -10.58
N GLY A 181 -47.38 1.37 -11.69
CA GLY A 181 -48.33 2.37 -12.13
C GLY A 181 -49.23 1.73 -13.18
N GLN A 182 -50.02 0.76 -12.74
CA GLN A 182 -51.32 0.37 -13.31
C GLN A 182 -52.24 0.07 -12.14
#